data_AF-A0A9Q0QN98-F1
#
_entry.id   AF-A0A9Q0QN98-F1
#
_cell.length_a   1.000
_cell.length_b   1.000
_cell.length_c   1.000
_cell.angle_alpha   90.00
_cell.angle_beta   90.00
_cell.angle_gamma   90.00
#
_symmetry.space_group_name_H-M   'P 1'
#
loop_
_entity.id
_entity.type
_entity.pdbx_description
1 polymer ?
#
loop_
_entity_poly.entity_id
_entity_poly.type
_entity_poly.pdbx_seq_one_letter_code
_entity_poly.pdbx_strand_id
1 'polypeptide(L)'
;MIRAYSKIPSSRESLHLFHRMLMLDAPMAAVPDNYTFTFVITSCSHQNLTVYGENIHGQVIKSGFESDLFVGNSLVNMYSVFGKIDECQKLFDEMLHRDVFTWTSLLGGYIKLGVMGTANELFSEMPERNDVSWAVMIAGYVSGGMYTSALGCFHDMLCDDNVKPNETVLVCVLSACAHLGALDQGKWIHAYIDRTQLWKSSNISTALIDMYAKCGKISCATQAFNAASNRDVLTWTSMITGLSIHGLGKDALQVFSKMVDEGLKPNNVTLVGVLNGCSHSGLVDDGWLIFHNMERLWGISPTIQHYGCLIDLLGRAGHLEQAFEVAKSMPMKPDDVIWRALLSACRVHGDAWLGERIMDYIARLKPISNSGGHVLLSNLYASLGQWENVAGVRKLMNERGKETSPGCSWIEVGGVVHEFRIDDQLHHQIVEIHCKLREILRRAAIEGGYVANVKEVSFDLIEEEKEQAVSLHSEKLAIAFGLMSTEAGSAIRIVKNLRTCEDCHSAIKAISRLYGREIIVSSSTILKHHREPPLKPSFMLDQAQAASSSLGSGLNVDENAIYT
;
A
#
# COMPACT_ATOMS: atom_id res chain seq x y z
N MET A 1 -21.73 15.63 -36.92
CA MET A 1 -21.66 16.55 -35.75
C MET A 1 -21.83 15.81 -34.42
N ILE A 2 -22.88 14.99 -34.24
CA ILE A 2 -23.09 14.19 -33.01
C ILE A 2 -21.83 13.39 -32.61
N ARG A 3 -21.20 12.67 -33.57
CA ARG A 3 -19.92 11.96 -33.37
C ARG A 3 -18.75 12.83 -32.89
N ALA A 4 -18.69 14.09 -33.31
CA ALA A 4 -17.60 14.99 -32.93
C ALA A 4 -17.78 15.47 -31.48
N TYR A 5 -19.02 15.85 -31.12
CA TYR A 5 -19.35 16.30 -29.77
C TYR A 5 -19.36 15.16 -28.74
N SER A 6 -19.64 13.92 -29.12
CA SER A 6 -19.59 12.77 -28.20
C SER A 6 -18.18 12.46 -27.69
N LYS A 7 -17.14 12.88 -28.42
CA LYS A 7 -15.73 12.72 -28.04
C LYS A 7 -15.21 13.83 -27.13
N ILE A 8 -15.99 14.87 -26.88
CA ILE A 8 -15.60 16.01 -26.05
C ILE A 8 -16.23 15.83 -24.66
N PRO A 9 -15.55 16.21 -23.55
CA PRO A 9 -16.11 16.10 -22.20
C PRO A 9 -17.45 16.83 -22.02
N SER A 10 -17.68 17.93 -22.77
CA SER A 10 -18.99 18.56 -22.94
C SER A 10 -19.80 17.81 -24.00
N SER A 11 -20.28 16.61 -23.69
CA SER A 11 -21.06 15.80 -24.65
C SER A 11 -22.55 16.15 -24.65
N ARG A 12 -22.94 17.27 -24.02
CA ARG A 12 -24.36 17.70 -23.93
C ARG A 12 -24.88 18.18 -25.28
N GLU A 13 -24.00 18.77 -26.08
CA GLU A 13 -24.28 19.22 -27.44
C GLU A 13 -24.64 18.06 -28.37
N SER A 14 -24.06 16.86 -28.17
CA SER A 14 -24.42 15.69 -28.97
C SER A 14 -25.89 15.28 -28.73
N LEU A 15 -26.34 15.34 -27.46
CA LEU A 15 -27.72 15.04 -27.06
C LEU A 15 -28.69 16.11 -27.55
N HIS A 16 -28.31 17.39 -27.51
CA HIS A 16 -29.11 18.48 -28.05
C HIS A 16 -29.31 18.35 -29.58
N LEU A 17 -28.24 18.01 -30.30
CA LEU A 17 -28.29 17.76 -31.74
C LEU A 17 -29.15 16.54 -32.07
N PHE A 18 -29.11 15.48 -31.24
CA PHE A 18 -29.99 14.32 -31.39
C PHE A 18 -31.45 14.68 -31.17
N HIS A 19 -31.77 15.46 -30.13
CA HIS A 19 -33.13 15.92 -29.90
C HIS A 19 -33.64 16.78 -31.07
N ARG A 20 -32.79 17.68 -31.59
CA ARG A 20 -33.13 18.48 -32.77
C ARG A 20 -33.37 17.62 -34.01
N MET A 21 -32.57 16.57 -34.20
CA MET A 21 -32.75 15.61 -35.30
C MET A 21 -34.11 14.92 -35.25
N LEU A 22 -34.61 14.57 -34.05
CA LEU A 22 -35.93 13.97 -33.84
C LEU A 22 -37.11 14.94 -34.02
N MET A 23 -36.88 16.26 -33.92
CA MET A 23 -37.94 17.28 -33.92
C MET A 23 -38.08 18.02 -35.27
N LEU A 24 -37.30 17.65 -36.29
CA LEU A 24 -37.38 18.27 -37.62
C LEU A 24 -38.46 17.57 -38.48
N ASP A 25 -39.48 18.31 -38.89
CA ASP A 25 -40.48 17.85 -39.85
C ASP A 25 -39.95 17.86 -41.30
N ALA A 26 -40.60 17.10 -42.19
CA ALA A 26 -40.22 16.99 -43.60
C ALA A 26 -40.19 18.37 -44.31
N PRO A 27 -39.21 18.63 -45.21
CA PRO A 27 -38.34 17.67 -45.89
C PRO A 27 -36.94 17.50 -45.27
N MET A 28 -36.67 18.06 -44.09
CA MET A 28 -35.37 17.95 -43.40
C MET A 28 -35.35 16.88 -42.30
N ALA A 29 -36.34 15.98 -42.27
CA ALA A 29 -36.43 14.90 -41.31
C ALA A 29 -35.22 13.96 -41.46
N ALA A 30 -34.38 13.91 -40.42
CA ALA A 30 -33.21 13.05 -40.38
C ALA A 30 -33.50 11.90 -39.41
N VAL A 31 -33.45 10.66 -39.91
CA VAL A 31 -33.76 9.45 -39.14
C VAL A 31 -32.49 8.94 -38.45
N PRO A 32 -32.53 8.64 -37.14
CA PRO A 32 -31.39 8.04 -36.45
C PRO A 32 -30.99 6.71 -37.09
N ASP A 33 -29.69 6.55 -37.32
CA ASP A 33 -29.08 5.29 -37.75
C ASP A 33 -28.28 4.65 -36.59
N ASN A 34 -27.73 3.46 -36.84
CA ASN A 34 -26.91 2.73 -35.87
C ASN A 34 -25.71 3.58 -35.37
N TYR A 35 -25.04 4.32 -36.26
CA TYR A 35 -23.95 5.23 -35.88
C TYR A 35 -24.42 6.36 -34.95
N THR A 36 -25.58 6.95 -35.23
CA THR A 36 -26.18 8.00 -34.39
C THR A 36 -26.42 7.46 -32.98
N PHE A 37 -27.05 6.30 -32.85
CA PHE A 37 -27.31 5.67 -31.56
C PHE A 37 -26.03 5.37 -30.78
N THR A 38 -25.02 4.74 -31.40
CA THR A 38 -23.72 4.46 -30.77
C THR A 38 -23.12 5.71 -30.08
N PHE A 39 -23.09 6.85 -30.77
CA PHE A 39 -22.46 8.06 -30.21
C PHE A 39 -23.34 8.79 -29.18
N VAL A 40 -24.66 8.74 -29.33
CA VAL A 40 -25.60 9.30 -28.34
C VAL A 40 -25.52 8.49 -27.05
N ILE A 41 -25.55 7.15 -27.14
CA ILE A 41 -25.38 6.25 -26.00
C ILE A 41 -24.06 6.49 -25.29
N THR A 42 -22.95 6.56 -26.03
CA THR A 42 -21.63 6.89 -25.48
C THR A 42 -21.63 8.23 -24.73
N SER A 43 -22.34 9.23 -25.25
CA SER A 43 -22.48 10.54 -24.59
C SER A 43 -23.27 10.44 -23.28
N CYS A 44 -24.30 9.59 -23.24
CA CYS A 44 -25.04 9.28 -22.01
C CYS A 44 -24.14 8.60 -20.97
N SER A 45 -23.27 7.67 -21.39
CA SER A 45 -22.30 7.01 -20.51
C SER A 45 -21.32 8.02 -19.90
N HIS A 46 -20.75 8.92 -20.72
CA HIS A 46 -19.80 9.94 -20.25
C HIS A 46 -20.40 10.92 -19.22
N GLN A 47 -21.69 11.25 -19.35
CA GLN A 47 -22.40 12.16 -18.45
C GLN A 47 -23.16 11.45 -17.32
N ASN A 48 -23.09 10.12 -17.26
CA ASN A 48 -23.83 9.28 -16.31
C ASN A 48 -25.36 9.55 -16.29
N LEU A 49 -25.96 9.80 -17.46
CA LEU A 49 -27.39 10.16 -17.60
C LEU A 49 -28.27 8.90 -17.67
N THR A 50 -28.45 8.24 -16.53
CA THR A 50 -29.14 6.93 -16.43
C THR A 50 -30.52 6.90 -17.08
N VAL A 51 -31.42 7.77 -16.64
CA VAL A 51 -32.81 7.84 -17.15
C VAL A 51 -32.85 8.18 -18.65
N TYR A 52 -31.97 9.08 -19.10
CA TYR A 52 -31.94 9.44 -20.51
C TYR A 52 -31.39 8.29 -21.37
N GLY A 53 -30.35 7.62 -20.92
CA GLY A 53 -29.78 6.43 -21.57
C GLY A 53 -30.81 5.31 -21.75
N GLU A 54 -31.65 5.05 -20.74
CA GLU A 54 -32.74 4.07 -20.83
C GLU A 54 -33.81 4.46 -21.86
N ASN A 55 -34.15 5.75 -21.94
CA ASN A 55 -35.06 6.25 -22.97
C ASN A 55 -34.46 6.07 -24.38
N ILE A 56 -33.15 6.30 -24.54
CA ILE A 56 -32.44 6.06 -25.80
C ILE A 56 -32.45 4.56 -26.14
N HIS A 57 -32.23 3.68 -25.17
CA HIS A 57 -32.34 2.23 -25.38
C HIS A 57 -33.74 1.83 -25.87
N GLY A 58 -34.80 2.38 -25.27
CA GLY A 58 -36.17 2.18 -25.77
C GLY A 58 -36.38 2.69 -27.20
N GLN A 59 -35.69 3.75 -27.60
CA GLN A 59 -35.72 4.26 -28.99
C GLN A 59 -34.95 3.35 -29.96
N VAL A 60 -33.81 2.79 -29.54
CA VAL A 60 -33.05 1.79 -30.31
C VAL A 60 -33.94 0.61 -30.69
N ILE A 61 -34.66 0.05 -29.71
CA ILE A 61 -35.59 -1.08 -29.93
C ILE A 61 -36.72 -0.67 -30.88
N LYS A 62 -37.32 0.52 -30.68
CA LYS A 62 -38.40 1.01 -31.57
C LYS A 62 -37.92 1.27 -33.00
N SER A 63 -36.65 1.60 -33.18
CA SER A 63 -36.05 1.88 -34.48
C SER A 63 -35.48 0.63 -35.17
N GLY A 64 -35.55 -0.55 -34.54
CA GLY A 64 -35.11 -1.83 -35.12
C GLY A 64 -33.59 -2.04 -35.12
N PHE A 65 -32.86 -1.38 -34.22
CA PHE A 65 -31.40 -1.48 -34.11
C PHE A 65 -30.92 -2.34 -32.92
N GLU A 66 -31.82 -3.06 -32.25
CA GLU A 66 -31.51 -3.91 -31.09
C GLU A 66 -30.56 -5.07 -31.40
N SER A 67 -30.55 -5.54 -32.65
CA SER A 67 -29.65 -6.62 -33.10
C SER A 67 -28.31 -6.11 -33.68
N ASP A 68 -28.10 -4.79 -33.78
CA ASP A 68 -26.85 -4.23 -34.28
C ASP A 68 -25.73 -4.36 -33.23
N LEU A 69 -24.62 -5.00 -33.61
CA LEU A 69 -23.48 -5.27 -32.71
C LEU A 69 -22.88 -3.99 -32.12
N PHE A 70 -22.74 -2.92 -32.89
CA PHE A 70 -22.12 -1.67 -32.42
C PHE A 70 -23.03 -0.90 -31.47
N VAL A 71 -24.35 -0.94 -31.71
CA VAL A 71 -25.35 -0.38 -30.80
C VAL A 71 -25.42 -1.20 -29.51
N GLY A 72 -25.48 -2.53 -29.61
CA GLY A 72 -25.43 -3.45 -28.48
C GLY A 72 -24.19 -3.25 -27.61
N ASN A 73 -23.00 -3.19 -28.22
CA ASN A 73 -21.74 -2.88 -27.54
C ASN A 73 -21.79 -1.54 -26.78
N SER A 74 -22.38 -0.51 -27.39
CA SER A 74 -22.52 0.80 -26.75
C SER A 74 -23.46 0.75 -25.54
N LEU A 75 -24.56 0.01 -25.65
CA LEU A 75 -25.54 -0.17 -24.59
C LEU A 75 -24.98 -1.00 -23.43
N VAL A 76 -24.26 -2.09 -23.70
CA VAL A 76 -23.55 -2.90 -22.68
C VAL A 76 -22.58 -2.02 -21.89
N ASN A 77 -21.73 -1.26 -22.59
CA ASN A 77 -20.82 -0.33 -21.92
C ASN A 77 -21.56 0.75 -21.12
N MET A 78 -22.68 1.28 -21.64
CA MET A 78 -23.50 2.26 -20.93
C MET A 78 -24.05 1.70 -19.61
N TYR A 79 -24.68 0.53 -19.63
CA TYR A 79 -25.24 -0.08 -18.42
C TYR A 79 -24.15 -0.50 -17.43
N SER A 80 -23.00 -0.97 -17.93
CA SER A 80 -21.80 -1.22 -17.13
C SER A 80 -21.31 0.05 -16.40
N VAL A 81 -21.24 1.19 -17.10
CA VAL A 81 -20.88 2.49 -16.49
C VAL A 81 -21.94 2.96 -15.48
N PHE A 82 -23.22 2.72 -15.74
CA PHE A 82 -24.30 3.05 -14.80
C PHE A 82 -24.36 2.13 -13.57
N GLY A 83 -23.56 1.06 -13.53
CA GLY A 83 -23.60 0.06 -12.46
C GLY A 83 -24.84 -0.84 -12.48
N LYS A 84 -25.60 -0.86 -13.58
CA LYS A 84 -26.78 -1.72 -13.76
C LYS A 84 -26.38 -3.05 -14.39
N ILE A 85 -25.67 -3.87 -13.63
CA ILE A 85 -25.07 -5.10 -14.15
C ILE A 85 -26.13 -6.13 -14.60
N ASP A 86 -27.29 -6.17 -13.95
CA ASP A 86 -28.37 -7.08 -14.36
C ASP A 86 -28.89 -6.77 -15.76
N GLU A 87 -29.07 -5.48 -16.07
CA GLU A 87 -29.48 -5.04 -17.41
C GLU A 87 -28.36 -5.23 -18.44
N CYS A 88 -27.11 -5.03 -18.01
CA CYS A 88 -25.93 -5.31 -18.83
C CYS A 88 -25.84 -6.80 -19.20
N GLN A 89 -26.08 -7.70 -18.24
CA GLN A 89 -26.05 -9.15 -18.43
C GLN A 89 -27.20 -9.61 -19.32
N LYS A 90 -28.43 -9.14 -19.07
CA LYS A 90 -29.58 -9.46 -19.93
C LYS A 90 -29.34 -9.08 -21.38
N LEU A 91 -28.86 -7.85 -21.60
CA LEU A 91 -28.54 -7.37 -22.95
C LEU A 91 -27.43 -8.22 -23.59
N PHE A 92 -26.40 -8.56 -22.83
CA PHE A 92 -25.34 -9.44 -23.28
C PHE A 92 -25.90 -10.81 -23.71
N ASP A 93 -26.76 -11.42 -22.90
CA ASP A 93 -27.38 -12.72 -23.17
C ASP A 93 -28.28 -12.70 -24.42
N GLU A 94 -28.95 -11.58 -24.68
CA GLU A 94 -29.82 -11.38 -25.86
C GLU A 94 -29.05 -11.15 -27.17
N MET A 95 -27.78 -10.72 -27.12
CA MET A 95 -26.97 -10.46 -28.32
C MET A 95 -26.64 -11.76 -29.08
N LEU A 96 -27.01 -11.79 -30.38
CA LEU A 96 -26.74 -12.93 -31.29
C LEU A 96 -25.25 -13.13 -31.59
N HIS A 97 -24.50 -12.03 -31.67
CA HIS A 97 -23.06 -12.02 -31.90
C HIS A 97 -22.40 -11.15 -30.84
N ARG A 98 -21.28 -11.62 -30.29
CA ARG A 98 -20.52 -10.93 -29.24
C ARG A 98 -19.07 -10.91 -29.67
N ASP A 99 -18.49 -9.72 -29.72
CA ASP A 99 -17.08 -9.53 -30.02
C ASP A 99 -16.28 -9.30 -28.73
N VAL A 100 -14.95 -9.28 -28.82
CA VAL A 100 -14.08 -9.07 -27.66
C VAL A 100 -14.44 -7.80 -26.89
N PHE A 101 -14.97 -6.76 -27.55
CA PHE A 101 -15.40 -5.53 -26.89
C PHE A 101 -16.66 -5.74 -26.05
N THR A 102 -17.66 -6.51 -26.54
CA THR A 102 -18.85 -6.87 -25.75
C THR A 102 -18.46 -7.53 -24.43
N TRP A 103 -17.61 -8.56 -24.53
CA TRP A 103 -17.11 -9.32 -23.37
C TRP A 103 -16.31 -8.43 -22.42
N THR A 104 -15.40 -7.61 -22.95
CA THR A 104 -14.57 -6.70 -22.15
C THR A 104 -15.39 -5.65 -21.41
N SER A 105 -16.48 -5.16 -22.01
CA SER A 105 -17.36 -4.16 -21.38
C SER A 105 -18.14 -4.73 -20.20
N LEU A 106 -18.65 -5.97 -20.35
CA LEU A 106 -19.31 -6.71 -19.27
C LEU A 106 -18.31 -7.06 -18.15
N LEU A 107 -17.12 -7.54 -18.52
CA LEU A 107 -16.01 -7.83 -17.61
C LEU A 107 -15.67 -6.62 -16.73
N GLY A 108 -15.48 -5.46 -17.36
CA GLY A 108 -15.22 -4.21 -16.65
C GLY A 108 -16.35 -3.79 -15.71
N GLY A 109 -17.60 -4.15 -16.00
CA GLY A 109 -18.76 -3.93 -15.14
C GLY A 109 -18.69 -4.75 -13.85
N TYR A 110 -18.43 -6.05 -13.95
CA TYR A 110 -18.26 -6.93 -12.79
C TYR A 110 -17.07 -6.52 -11.93
N ILE A 111 -15.95 -6.14 -12.56
CA ILE A 111 -14.75 -5.65 -11.86
C ILE A 111 -15.07 -4.38 -11.05
N LYS A 112 -15.81 -3.42 -11.63
CA LYS A 112 -16.21 -2.18 -10.93
C LYS A 112 -17.10 -2.43 -9.73
N LEU A 113 -17.90 -3.50 -9.74
CA LEU A 113 -18.70 -3.94 -8.61
C LEU A 113 -17.92 -4.76 -7.57
N GLY A 114 -16.64 -5.08 -7.84
CA GLY A 114 -15.80 -5.89 -6.98
C GLY A 114 -16.12 -7.39 -7.02
N VAL A 115 -16.93 -7.85 -7.97
CA VAL A 115 -17.32 -9.26 -8.11
C VAL A 115 -16.28 -10.02 -8.96
N MET A 116 -15.08 -10.17 -8.39
CA MET A 116 -13.94 -10.75 -9.13
C MET A 116 -14.12 -12.23 -9.51
N GLY A 117 -14.93 -13.00 -8.77
CA GLY A 117 -15.22 -14.40 -9.10
C GLY A 117 -15.89 -14.55 -10.47
N THR A 118 -17.01 -13.86 -10.67
CA THR A 118 -17.73 -13.84 -11.96
C THR A 118 -16.88 -13.21 -13.07
N ALA A 119 -16.07 -12.20 -12.76
CA ALA A 119 -15.14 -11.63 -13.73
C ALA A 119 -14.11 -12.67 -14.22
N ASN A 120 -13.58 -13.52 -13.34
CA ASN A 120 -12.66 -14.61 -13.72
C ASN A 120 -13.33 -15.65 -14.63
N GLU A 121 -14.56 -16.04 -14.28
CA GLU A 121 -15.36 -16.99 -15.06
C GLU A 121 -15.61 -16.43 -16.47
N LEU A 122 -16.12 -15.20 -16.54
CA LEU A 122 -16.38 -14.52 -17.80
C LEU A 122 -15.10 -14.38 -18.63
N PHE A 123 -13.98 -13.99 -18.02
CA PHE A 123 -12.69 -13.88 -18.69
C PHE A 123 -12.19 -15.23 -19.21
N SER A 124 -12.49 -16.34 -18.52
CA SER A 124 -12.12 -17.70 -18.94
C SER A 124 -12.98 -18.20 -20.11
N GLU A 125 -14.24 -17.79 -20.16
CA GLU A 125 -15.18 -18.12 -21.25
C GLU A 125 -14.96 -17.30 -22.53
N MET A 126 -14.22 -16.19 -22.46
CA MET A 126 -13.91 -15.35 -23.63
C MET A 126 -13.26 -16.18 -24.76
N PRO A 127 -13.87 -16.24 -25.96
CA PRO A 127 -13.31 -17.01 -27.08
C PRO A 127 -11.98 -16.45 -27.58
N GLU A 128 -11.87 -15.11 -27.58
CA GLU A 128 -10.68 -14.37 -27.98
C GLU A 128 -10.38 -13.31 -26.93
N ARG A 129 -9.10 -13.09 -26.65
CA ARG A 129 -8.59 -12.07 -25.73
C ARG A 129 -7.62 -11.17 -26.49
N ASN A 130 -7.74 -9.87 -26.30
CA ASN A 130 -6.81 -8.89 -26.86
C ASN A 130 -6.10 -8.11 -25.74
N ASP A 131 -5.22 -7.20 -26.13
CA ASP A 131 -4.47 -6.34 -25.21
C ASP A 131 -5.38 -5.55 -24.25
N VAL A 132 -6.57 -5.13 -24.70
CA VAL A 132 -7.55 -4.41 -23.89
C VAL A 132 -8.20 -5.32 -22.84
N SER A 133 -8.65 -6.52 -23.21
CA SER A 133 -9.27 -7.45 -22.25
C SER A 133 -8.29 -7.88 -21.15
N TRP A 134 -7.03 -8.14 -21.52
CA TRP A 134 -5.95 -8.43 -20.56
C TRP A 134 -5.70 -7.23 -19.63
N ALA A 135 -5.62 -6.02 -20.19
CA ALA A 135 -5.41 -4.80 -19.40
C ALA A 135 -6.54 -4.55 -18.40
N VAL A 136 -7.80 -4.75 -18.79
CA VAL A 136 -8.97 -4.61 -17.91
C VAL A 136 -8.91 -5.63 -16.76
N MET A 137 -8.56 -6.88 -17.06
CA MET A 137 -8.47 -7.92 -16.04
C MET A 137 -7.35 -7.66 -15.03
N ILE A 138 -6.14 -7.34 -15.51
CA ILE A 138 -4.98 -7.04 -14.66
C ILE A 138 -5.25 -5.79 -13.81
N ALA A 139 -5.80 -4.72 -14.39
CA ALA A 139 -6.19 -3.52 -13.65
C ALA A 139 -7.26 -3.83 -12.59
N GLY A 140 -8.21 -4.72 -12.91
CA GLY A 140 -9.22 -5.21 -11.98
C GLY A 140 -8.61 -5.87 -10.75
N TYR A 141 -7.70 -6.83 -10.93
CA TYR A 141 -6.99 -7.46 -9.82
C TYR A 141 -6.21 -6.45 -8.96
N VAL A 142 -5.50 -5.50 -9.59
CA VAL A 142 -4.76 -4.46 -8.85
C VAL A 142 -5.70 -3.57 -8.04
N SER A 143 -6.82 -3.14 -8.63
CA SER A 143 -7.82 -2.31 -7.94
C SER A 143 -8.51 -3.06 -6.79
N GLY A 144 -8.69 -4.38 -6.92
CA GLY A 144 -9.19 -5.26 -5.87
C GLY A 144 -8.15 -5.68 -4.83
N GLY A 145 -6.89 -5.24 -4.96
CA GLY A 145 -5.80 -5.61 -4.04
C GLY A 145 -5.29 -7.05 -4.19
N MET A 146 -5.68 -7.75 -5.25
CA MET A 146 -5.32 -9.14 -5.57
C MET A 146 -4.02 -9.19 -6.39
N TYR A 147 -2.93 -8.66 -5.83
CA TYR A 147 -1.69 -8.43 -6.58
C TYR A 147 -1.03 -9.72 -7.11
N THR A 148 -1.14 -10.84 -6.40
CA THR A 148 -0.60 -12.13 -6.85
C THR A 148 -1.34 -12.64 -8.09
N SER A 149 -2.67 -12.53 -8.10
CA SER A 149 -3.50 -12.83 -9.27
C SER A 149 -3.20 -11.89 -10.44
N ALA A 150 -2.91 -10.61 -10.19
CA ALA A 150 -2.50 -9.67 -11.24
C ALA A 150 -1.21 -10.11 -11.94
N LEU A 151 -0.20 -10.56 -11.19
CA LEU A 151 1.07 -11.06 -11.75
C LEU A 151 0.91 -12.41 -12.44
N GLY A 152 0.04 -13.29 -11.92
CA GLY A 152 -0.33 -14.54 -12.60
C GLY A 152 -1.00 -14.27 -13.95
N CYS A 153 -2.00 -13.39 -13.98
CA CYS A 153 -2.69 -12.98 -15.21
C CYS A 153 -1.74 -12.31 -16.22
N PHE A 154 -0.76 -11.54 -15.74
CA PHE A 154 0.30 -11.00 -16.60
C PHE A 154 1.20 -12.10 -17.17
N HIS A 155 1.54 -13.12 -16.39
CA HIS A 155 2.29 -14.27 -16.90
C HIS A 155 1.52 -15.04 -17.98
N ASP A 156 0.21 -15.23 -17.78
CA ASP A 156 -0.67 -15.86 -18.78
C ASP A 156 -0.73 -15.02 -20.06
N MET A 157 -0.83 -13.68 -19.94
CA MET A 157 -0.75 -12.76 -21.07
C MET A 157 0.56 -12.89 -21.85
N LEU A 158 1.69 -13.09 -21.16
CA LEU A 158 3.00 -13.27 -21.80
C LEU A 158 3.15 -14.61 -22.52
N CYS A 159 2.32 -15.60 -22.19
CA CYS A 159 2.26 -16.89 -22.89
C CYS A 159 1.41 -16.82 -24.18
N ASP A 160 0.68 -15.73 -24.42
CA ASP A 160 -0.08 -15.50 -25.65
C ASP A 160 0.78 -14.71 -26.67
N ASP A 161 1.27 -15.41 -27.70
CA ASP A 161 2.14 -14.84 -28.73
C ASP A 161 1.49 -13.69 -29.54
N ASN A 162 0.17 -13.55 -29.50
CA ASN A 162 -0.56 -12.54 -30.28
C ASN A 162 -0.67 -11.20 -29.57
N VAL A 163 -0.34 -11.13 -28.27
CA VAL A 163 -0.57 -9.95 -27.45
C VAL A 163 0.73 -9.46 -26.83
N LYS A 164 0.89 -8.14 -26.75
CA LYS A 164 2.04 -7.51 -26.08
C LYS A 164 1.56 -6.60 -24.95
N PRO A 165 2.24 -6.61 -23.80
CA PRO A 165 1.99 -5.65 -22.74
C PRO A 165 2.06 -4.21 -23.25
N ASN A 166 0.97 -3.46 -23.04
CA ASN A 166 0.94 -2.02 -23.28
C ASN A 166 1.32 -1.26 -22.00
N GLU A 167 1.41 0.07 -22.10
CA GLU A 167 1.77 0.95 -20.98
C GLU A 167 0.89 0.74 -19.75
N THR A 168 -0.43 0.63 -19.93
CA THR A 168 -1.38 0.44 -18.83
C THR A 168 -1.11 -0.84 -18.07
N VAL A 169 -0.90 -1.96 -18.78
CA VAL A 169 -0.55 -3.24 -18.17
C VAL A 169 0.73 -3.11 -17.37
N LEU A 170 1.78 -2.53 -17.95
CA LEU A 170 3.09 -2.39 -17.32
C LEU A 170 3.03 -1.57 -16.03
N VAL A 171 2.26 -0.47 -16.02
CA VAL A 171 2.03 0.34 -14.81
C VAL A 171 1.31 -0.48 -13.73
N CYS A 172 0.27 -1.23 -14.10
CA CYS A 172 -0.48 -2.08 -13.17
C CYS A 172 0.41 -3.18 -12.56
N VAL A 173 1.22 -3.86 -13.37
CA VAL A 173 2.08 -4.96 -12.86
C VAL A 173 3.25 -4.43 -12.04
N LEU A 174 3.82 -3.26 -12.40
CA LEU A 174 4.82 -2.59 -11.55
C LEU A 174 4.22 -2.22 -10.19
N SER A 175 2.98 -1.73 -10.16
CA SER A 175 2.24 -1.48 -8.92
C SER A 175 2.04 -2.76 -8.11
N ALA A 176 1.66 -3.88 -8.76
CA ALA A 176 1.54 -5.17 -8.10
C ALA A 176 2.89 -5.64 -7.50
N CYS A 177 3.99 -5.51 -8.25
CA CYS A 177 5.34 -5.79 -7.75
C CYS A 177 5.70 -4.91 -6.55
N ALA A 178 5.35 -3.62 -6.58
CA ALA A 178 5.59 -2.68 -5.50
C ALA A 178 4.86 -3.10 -4.21
N HIS A 179 3.61 -3.55 -4.33
CA HIS A 179 2.80 -4.00 -3.20
C HIS A 179 3.20 -5.38 -2.65
N LEU A 180 3.81 -6.23 -3.47
CA LEU A 180 4.29 -7.56 -3.07
C LEU A 180 5.77 -7.58 -2.71
N GLY A 181 6.51 -6.51 -2.99
CA GLY A 181 7.96 -6.46 -2.86
C GLY A 181 8.68 -7.37 -3.87
N ALA A 182 8.03 -7.69 -5.00
CA ALA A 182 8.55 -8.57 -6.05
C ALA A 182 9.58 -7.85 -6.92
N LEU A 183 10.77 -7.65 -6.36
CA LEU A 183 11.87 -6.90 -6.95
C LEU A 183 12.42 -7.55 -8.22
N ASP A 184 12.53 -8.88 -8.26
CA ASP A 184 13.15 -9.56 -9.40
C ASP A 184 12.22 -9.57 -10.61
N GLN A 185 10.92 -9.82 -10.40
CA GLN A 185 9.91 -9.55 -11.43
C GLN A 185 9.90 -8.07 -11.85
N GLY A 186 9.97 -7.13 -10.91
CA GLY A 186 10.03 -5.70 -11.21
C GLY A 186 11.23 -5.30 -12.07
N LYS A 187 12.42 -5.87 -11.82
CA LYS A 187 13.61 -5.69 -12.67
C LYS A 187 13.44 -6.30 -14.05
N TRP A 188 12.82 -7.48 -14.15
CA TRP A 188 12.53 -8.10 -15.44
C TRP A 188 11.61 -7.21 -16.28
N ILE A 189 10.55 -6.67 -15.66
CA ILE A 189 9.63 -5.72 -16.30
C ILE A 189 10.37 -4.45 -16.72
N HIS A 190 11.26 -3.91 -15.89
CA HIS A 190 12.09 -2.75 -16.26
C HIS A 190 12.99 -3.05 -17.48
N ALA A 191 13.66 -4.20 -17.51
CA ALA A 191 14.46 -4.61 -18.67
C ALA A 191 13.61 -4.79 -19.94
N TYR A 192 12.36 -5.23 -19.81
CA TYR A 192 11.39 -5.28 -20.91
C TYR A 192 11.02 -3.87 -21.41
N ILE A 193 10.76 -2.92 -20.50
CA ILE A 193 10.48 -1.52 -20.82
C ILE A 193 11.65 -0.87 -21.57
N ASP A 194 12.88 -1.15 -21.15
CA ASP A 194 14.09 -0.63 -21.81
C ASP A 194 14.22 -1.14 -23.25
N ARG A 195 14.00 -2.44 -23.47
CA ARG A 195 14.06 -3.07 -24.79
C ARG A 195 12.98 -2.56 -25.74
N THR A 196 11.80 -2.24 -25.21
CA THR A 196 10.65 -1.74 -25.98
C THR A 196 10.62 -0.22 -26.11
N GLN A 197 11.57 0.49 -25.49
CA GLN A 197 11.67 1.96 -25.46
C GLN A 197 10.42 2.68 -24.90
N LEU A 198 9.65 2.02 -24.03
CA LEU A 198 8.45 2.59 -23.40
C LEU A 198 8.78 3.54 -22.22
N TRP A 199 10.04 3.64 -21.81
CA TRP A 199 10.51 4.47 -20.69
C TRP A 199 10.24 5.98 -20.85
N LYS A 200 9.90 6.45 -22.06
CA LYS A 200 9.58 7.87 -22.32
C LYS A 200 8.29 8.34 -21.64
N SER A 201 7.41 7.43 -21.23
CA SER A 201 6.19 7.80 -20.49
C SER A 201 6.50 8.19 -19.04
N SER A 202 5.92 9.31 -18.59
CA SER A 202 6.01 9.75 -17.19
C SER A 202 5.30 8.78 -16.24
N ASN A 203 4.23 8.12 -16.70
CA ASN A 203 3.51 7.12 -15.90
C ASN A 203 4.39 5.90 -15.60
N ILE A 204 5.10 5.39 -16.61
CA ILE A 204 6.03 4.27 -16.46
C ILE A 204 7.18 4.66 -15.53
N SER A 205 7.78 5.83 -15.72
CA SER A 205 8.84 6.33 -14.85
C SER A 205 8.38 6.43 -13.40
N THR A 206 7.18 6.97 -13.17
CA THR A 206 6.56 7.08 -11.84
C THR A 206 6.32 5.70 -11.21
N ALA A 207 5.82 4.74 -11.97
CA ALA A 207 5.57 3.36 -11.50
C ALA A 207 6.88 2.63 -11.17
N LEU A 208 7.94 2.83 -11.95
CA LEU A 208 9.27 2.25 -11.68
C LEU A 208 9.88 2.81 -10.38
N ILE A 209 9.75 4.12 -10.14
CA ILE A 209 10.22 4.76 -8.91
C ILE A 209 9.48 4.16 -7.70
N ASP A 210 8.15 4.10 -7.75
CA ASP A 210 7.34 3.53 -6.66
C ASP A 210 7.67 2.05 -6.41
N MET A 211 7.80 1.25 -7.48
CA MET A 211 8.19 -0.15 -7.40
C MET A 211 9.55 -0.34 -6.74
N TYR A 212 10.60 0.35 -7.22
CA TYR A 212 11.93 0.20 -6.64
C TYR A 212 12.00 0.72 -5.21
N ALA A 213 11.31 1.82 -4.89
CA ALA A 213 11.25 2.34 -3.53
C ALA A 213 10.57 1.32 -2.60
N LYS A 214 9.36 0.85 -2.93
CA LYS A 214 8.64 -0.12 -2.09
C LYS A 214 9.35 -1.48 -1.97
N CYS A 215 10.09 -1.90 -3.00
CA CYS A 215 10.96 -3.08 -2.96
C CYS A 215 12.28 -2.89 -2.19
N GLY A 216 12.53 -1.70 -1.65
CA GLY A 216 13.71 -1.38 -0.85
C GLY A 216 15.00 -1.17 -1.62
N LYS A 217 14.91 -0.79 -2.90
CA LYS A 217 16.04 -0.42 -3.76
C LYS A 217 15.99 1.05 -4.15
N ILE A 218 16.15 1.91 -3.15
CA ILE A 218 16.09 3.37 -3.34
C ILE A 218 17.13 3.92 -4.33
N SER A 219 18.28 3.27 -4.47
CA SER A 219 19.28 3.65 -5.48
C SER A 219 18.77 3.46 -6.91
N CYS A 220 18.06 2.35 -7.18
CA CYS A 220 17.42 2.10 -8.48
C CYS A 220 16.25 3.07 -8.71
N ALA A 221 15.46 3.37 -7.67
CA ALA A 221 14.41 4.40 -7.76
C ALA A 221 14.99 5.78 -8.12
N THR A 222 16.13 6.14 -7.51
CA THR A 222 16.84 7.40 -7.83
C THR A 222 17.38 7.41 -9.26
N GLN A 223 17.89 6.27 -9.75
CA GLN A 223 18.33 6.13 -11.14
C GLN A 223 17.16 6.30 -12.12
N ALA A 224 16.02 5.64 -11.87
CA ALA A 224 14.82 5.79 -12.68
C ALA A 224 14.30 7.24 -12.66
N PHE A 225 14.28 7.89 -11.49
CA PHE A 225 13.94 9.30 -11.35
C PHE A 225 14.85 10.22 -12.16
N ASN A 226 16.16 9.98 -12.10
CA ASN A 226 17.14 10.78 -12.85
C ASN A 226 17.04 10.56 -14.37
N ALA A 227 16.70 9.34 -14.81
CA ALA A 227 16.53 8.99 -16.22
C ALA A 227 15.22 9.54 -16.83
N ALA A 228 14.21 9.86 -16.01
CA ALA A 228 12.93 10.38 -16.48
C ALA A 228 13.11 11.71 -17.24
N SER A 229 12.69 11.74 -18.50
CA SER A 229 12.86 12.88 -19.41
C SER A 229 11.86 14.02 -19.19
N ASN A 230 10.67 13.74 -18.65
CA ASN A 230 9.68 14.75 -18.27
C ASN A 230 9.13 14.40 -16.88
N ARG A 231 9.51 15.17 -15.86
CA ARG A 231 9.11 14.93 -14.47
C ARG A 231 7.92 15.82 -14.13
N ASP A 232 6.75 15.21 -14.09
CA ASP A 232 5.54 15.85 -13.58
C ASP A 232 5.46 15.75 -12.04
N VAL A 233 4.44 16.39 -11.46
CA VAL A 233 4.19 16.38 -10.02
C VAL A 233 4.14 14.96 -9.44
N LEU A 234 3.62 13.98 -10.19
CA LEU A 234 3.55 12.58 -9.76
C LEU A 234 4.94 11.96 -9.65
N THR A 235 5.80 12.17 -10.65
CA THR A 235 7.18 11.67 -10.66
C THR A 235 7.97 12.17 -9.46
N TRP A 236 7.87 13.46 -9.14
CA TRP A 236 8.50 14.05 -7.94
C TRP A 236 7.91 13.52 -6.64
N THR A 237 6.58 13.41 -6.58
CA THR A 237 5.88 12.90 -5.40
C THR A 237 6.30 11.47 -5.08
N SER A 238 6.39 10.58 -6.07
CA SER A 238 6.83 9.19 -5.88
C SER A 238 8.27 9.09 -5.36
N MET A 239 9.17 9.97 -5.81
CA MET A 239 10.54 9.98 -5.31
C MET A 239 10.60 10.48 -3.85
N ILE A 240 9.86 11.53 -3.53
CA ILE A 240 9.75 12.08 -2.17
C ILE A 240 9.18 11.03 -1.21
N THR A 241 8.05 10.40 -1.56
CA THR A 241 7.43 9.37 -0.71
C THR A 241 8.35 8.16 -0.54
N GLY A 242 9.05 7.74 -1.60
CA GLY A 242 10.05 6.69 -1.54
C GLY A 242 11.16 7.00 -0.52
N LEU A 243 11.79 8.19 -0.61
CA LEU A 243 12.82 8.62 0.34
C LEU A 243 12.30 8.70 1.78
N SER A 244 11.10 9.24 1.98
CA SER A 244 10.46 9.36 3.29
C SER A 244 10.20 8.01 3.95
N ILE A 245 9.73 7.03 3.16
CA ILE A 245 9.49 5.67 3.63
C ILE A 245 10.81 4.97 4.02
N HIS A 246 11.94 5.34 3.41
CA HIS A 246 13.27 4.88 3.78
C HIS A 246 13.93 5.63 4.94
N GLY A 247 13.25 6.62 5.54
CA GLY A 247 13.81 7.45 6.60
C GLY A 247 14.89 8.43 6.12
N LEU A 248 14.96 8.67 4.80
CA LEU A 248 15.87 9.62 4.16
C LEU A 248 15.20 11.01 4.04
N GLY A 249 14.66 11.53 5.14
CA GLY A 249 13.87 12.76 5.15
C GLY A 249 14.64 13.99 4.67
N LYS A 250 15.95 14.07 4.92
CA LYS A 250 16.79 15.16 4.40
C LYS A 250 16.86 15.14 2.87
N ASP A 251 17.03 13.97 2.27
CA ASP A 251 17.05 13.81 0.82
C ASP A 251 15.66 14.10 0.24
N ALA A 252 14.59 13.69 0.94
CA ALA A 252 13.22 14.00 0.55
C ALA A 252 12.96 15.52 0.52
N LEU A 253 13.47 16.27 1.50
CA LEU A 253 13.41 17.74 1.51
C LEU A 253 14.21 18.37 0.38
N GLN A 254 15.40 17.84 0.05
CA GLN A 254 16.19 18.33 -1.09
C GLN A 254 15.46 18.14 -2.41
N VAL A 255 14.85 16.96 -2.62
CA VAL A 255 14.04 16.67 -3.80
C VAL A 255 12.81 17.58 -3.85
N PHE A 256 12.16 17.82 -2.71
CA PHE A 256 11.03 18.75 -2.60
C PHE A 256 11.44 20.20 -2.93
N SER A 257 12.55 20.70 -2.39
CA SER A 257 13.06 22.03 -2.71
C SER A 257 13.30 22.17 -4.21
N LYS A 258 13.97 21.18 -4.82
CA LYS A 258 14.24 21.18 -6.25
C LYS A 258 12.96 21.16 -7.10
N MET A 259 11.94 20.42 -6.70
CA MET A 259 10.62 20.44 -7.35
C MET A 259 10.03 21.85 -7.36
N VAL A 260 10.08 22.55 -6.22
CA VAL A 260 9.56 23.92 -6.08
C VAL A 260 10.40 24.91 -6.88
N ASP A 261 11.73 24.76 -6.88
CA ASP A 261 12.67 25.60 -7.63
C ASP A 261 12.49 25.47 -9.15
N GLU A 262 12.09 24.28 -9.64
CA GLU A 262 11.72 24.04 -11.04
C GLU A 262 10.30 24.57 -11.39
N GLY A 263 9.62 25.24 -10.44
CA GLY A 263 8.34 25.91 -10.66
C GLY A 263 7.11 24.99 -10.56
N LEU A 264 7.29 23.73 -10.15
CA LEU A 264 6.18 22.80 -9.96
C LEU A 264 5.52 23.04 -8.59
N LYS A 265 4.19 23.15 -8.60
CA LYS A 265 3.43 23.29 -7.36
C LYS A 265 3.20 21.90 -6.73
N PRO A 266 3.56 21.70 -5.45
CA PRO A 266 3.25 20.46 -4.75
C PRO A 266 1.73 20.29 -4.60
N ASN A 267 1.29 19.04 -4.44
CA ASN A 267 -0.10 18.72 -4.14
C ASN A 267 -0.23 18.12 -2.72
N ASN A 268 -1.45 17.78 -2.30
CA ASN A 268 -1.71 17.16 -0.98
C ASN A 268 -0.83 15.92 -0.72
N VAL A 269 -0.65 15.05 -1.72
CA VAL A 269 0.13 13.82 -1.56
C VAL A 269 1.62 14.12 -1.42
N THR A 270 2.14 15.10 -2.17
CA THR A 270 3.52 15.58 -2.04
C THR A 270 3.80 16.03 -0.61
N LEU A 271 2.94 16.87 -0.05
CA LEU A 271 3.13 17.46 1.28
C LEU A 271 3.02 16.41 2.40
N VAL A 272 2.07 15.47 2.30
CA VAL A 272 2.04 14.29 3.19
C VAL A 272 3.34 13.49 3.10
N GLY A 273 3.85 13.26 1.88
CA GLY A 273 5.12 12.58 1.65
C GLY A 273 6.30 13.27 2.36
N VAL A 274 6.41 14.59 2.23
CA VAL A 274 7.49 15.36 2.89
C VAL A 274 7.34 15.35 4.41
N LEU A 275 6.13 15.58 4.93
CA LEU A 275 5.88 15.58 6.38
C LEU A 275 6.16 14.22 7.02
N ASN A 276 5.84 13.11 6.34
CA ASN A 276 6.25 11.77 6.76
C ASN A 276 7.77 11.60 6.78
N GLY A 277 8.47 12.15 5.79
CA GLY A 277 9.94 12.17 5.76
C GLY A 277 10.51 12.91 6.96
N CYS A 278 9.94 14.08 7.29
CA CYS A 278 10.30 14.82 8.49
C CYS A 278 10.02 14.01 9.76
N SER A 279 8.85 13.38 9.89
CA SER A 279 8.48 12.52 11.04
C SER A 279 9.49 11.38 11.24
N HIS A 280 9.85 10.69 10.16
CA HIS A 280 10.76 9.55 10.23
C HIS A 280 12.22 9.92 10.51
N SER A 281 12.62 11.13 10.15
CA SER A 281 13.98 11.65 10.37
C SER A 281 14.10 12.62 11.55
N GLY A 282 13.02 12.88 12.28
CA GLY A 282 13.00 13.81 13.41
C GLY A 282 13.24 15.28 13.04
N LEU A 283 12.90 15.69 11.81
CA LEU A 283 13.10 17.06 11.32
C LEU A 283 11.92 17.95 11.71
N VAL A 284 11.83 18.26 13.02
CA VAL A 284 10.68 18.99 13.61
C VAL A 284 10.51 20.37 12.99
N ASP A 285 11.58 21.16 12.92
CA ASP A 285 11.53 22.53 12.42
C ASP A 285 11.10 22.61 10.96
N ASP A 286 11.67 21.75 10.10
CA ASP A 286 11.33 21.69 8.68
C ASP A 286 9.87 21.24 8.47
N GLY A 287 9.44 20.20 9.18
CA GLY A 287 8.05 19.71 9.10
C GLY A 287 7.04 20.75 9.59
N TRP A 288 7.37 21.46 10.68
CA TRP A 288 6.55 22.55 11.20
C TRP A 288 6.44 23.71 10.20
N LEU A 289 7.57 24.11 9.61
CA LEU A 289 7.64 25.18 8.63
C LEU A 289 6.81 24.85 7.38
N ILE A 290 6.94 23.64 6.86
CA ILE A 290 6.17 23.18 5.69
C ILE A 290 4.68 23.21 5.98
N PHE A 291 4.25 22.67 7.12
CA PHE A 291 2.84 22.60 7.49
C PHE A 291 2.18 23.99 7.55
N HIS A 292 2.83 24.96 8.21
CA HIS A 292 2.27 26.30 8.37
C HIS A 292 2.32 27.15 7.09
N ASN A 293 3.13 26.76 6.10
CA ASN A 293 3.20 27.43 4.82
C ASN A 293 2.31 26.79 3.74
N MET A 294 1.59 25.71 4.04
CA MET A 294 0.80 24.99 3.03
C MET A 294 -0.23 25.87 2.32
N GLU A 295 -1.01 26.61 3.10
CA GLU A 295 -2.06 27.48 2.58
C GLU A 295 -1.47 28.74 1.95
N ARG A 296 -0.47 29.35 2.60
CA ARG A 296 0.16 30.60 2.16
C ARG A 296 0.95 30.47 0.86
N LEU A 297 1.77 29.43 0.72
CA LEU A 297 2.69 29.27 -0.42
C LEU A 297 2.06 28.46 -1.55
N TRP A 298 1.24 27.46 -1.24
CA TRP A 298 0.73 26.51 -2.24
C TRP A 298 -0.80 26.50 -2.35
N GLY A 299 -1.53 27.24 -1.51
CA GLY A 299 -2.99 27.29 -1.55
C GLY A 299 -3.64 25.97 -1.13
N ILE A 300 -2.94 25.15 -0.34
CA ILE A 300 -3.42 23.84 0.10
C ILE A 300 -3.84 23.93 1.55
N SER A 301 -5.14 23.81 1.80
CA SER A 301 -5.67 23.72 3.16
C SER A 301 -5.28 22.38 3.81
N PRO A 302 -4.72 22.37 5.03
CA PRO A 302 -4.33 21.14 5.71
C PRO A 302 -5.50 20.17 5.88
N THR A 303 -5.30 18.92 5.46
CA THR A 303 -6.25 17.82 5.63
C THR A 303 -5.92 17.00 6.88
N ILE A 304 -6.82 16.08 7.28
CA ILE A 304 -6.60 15.17 8.42
C ILE A 304 -5.28 14.38 8.33
N GLN A 305 -4.85 14.03 7.11
CA GLN A 305 -3.58 13.33 6.89
C GLN A 305 -2.38 14.21 7.22
N HIS A 306 -2.40 15.50 6.83
CA HIS A 306 -1.32 16.43 7.15
C HIS A 306 -1.19 16.65 8.65
N TYR A 307 -2.31 16.81 9.36
CA TYR A 307 -2.33 16.90 10.82
C TYR A 307 -1.79 15.61 11.45
N GLY A 308 -2.21 14.44 10.95
CA GLY A 308 -1.69 13.15 11.40
C GLY A 308 -0.18 13.05 11.28
N CYS A 309 0.42 13.49 10.17
CA CYS A 309 1.86 13.51 9.99
C CYS A 309 2.58 14.47 10.95
N LEU A 310 2.02 15.68 11.16
CA LEU A 310 2.60 16.67 12.07
C LEU A 310 2.53 16.18 13.54
N ILE A 311 1.41 15.59 13.94
CA ILE A 311 1.21 15.04 15.28
C ILE A 311 2.14 13.84 15.52
N ASP A 312 2.31 12.96 14.53
CA ASP A 312 3.27 11.85 14.61
C ASP A 312 4.71 12.37 14.73
N LEU A 313 5.10 13.40 13.96
CA LEU A 313 6.40 14.07 14.06
C LEU A 313 6.67 14.61 15.46
N LEU A 314 5.75 15.41 16.00
CA LEU A 314 5.87 16.01 17.33
C LEU A 314 5.87 14.94 18.43
N GLY A 315 4.99 13.94 18.30
CA GLY A 315 4.88 12.83 19.23
C GLY A 315 6.18 12.02 19.30
N ARG A 316 6.78 11.67 18.16
CA ARG A 316 8.07 10.97 18.11
C ARG A 316 9.21 11.80 18.68
N ALA A 317 9.21 13.11 18.45
CA ALA A 317 10.20 14.04 18.99
C ALA A 317 10.04 14.32 20.49
N GLY A 318 8.96 13.87 21.13
CA GLY A 318 8.69 14.07 22.56
C GLY A 318 7.98 15.39 22.89
N HIS A 319 7.56 16.16 21.88
CA HIS A 319 6.76 17.37 22.04
C HIS A 319 5.28 17.06 22.27
N LEU A 320 4.97 16.24 23.28
CA LEU A 320 3.66 15.61 23.42
C LEU A 320 2.53 16.62 23.68
N GLU A 321 2.76 17.63 24.53
CA GLU A 321 1.76 18.67 24.80
C GLU A 321 1.46 19.49 23.54
N GLN A 322 2.48 19.86 22.77
CA GLN A 322 2.27 20.55 21.50
C GLN A 322 1.48 19.68 20.52
N ALA A 323 1.79 18.38 20.44
CA ALA A 323 1.05 17.44 19.61
C ALA A 323 -0.42 17.34 20.02
N PHE A 324 -0.71 17.35 21.32
CA PHE A 324 -2.08 17.35 21.83
C PHE A 324 -2.82 18.67 21.57
N GLU A 325 -2.15 19.82 21.71
CA GLU A 325 -2.73 21.12 21.33
C GLU A 325 -3.06 21.19 19.83
N VAL A 326 -2.16 20.70 18.97
CA VAL A 326 -2.40 20.61 17.52
C VAL A 326 -3.66 19.78 17.25
N ALA A 327 -3.79 18.60 17.88
CA ALA A 327 -4.97 17.74 17.72
C ALA A 327 -6.29 18.43 18.13
N LYS A 328 -6.28 19.24 19.19
CA LYS A 328 -7.46 20.00 19.63
C LYS A 328 -7.79 21.19 18.72
N SER A 329 -6.78 21.79 18.10
CA SER A 329 -6.93 22.97 17.23
C SER A 329 -7.41 22.63 15.81
N MET A 330 -7.57 21.35 15.48
CA MET A 330 -7.94 20.91 14.14
C MET A 330 -9.32 21.46 13.73
N PRO A 331 -9.46 21.96 12.48
CA PRO A 331 -10.75 22.43 11.97
C PRO A 331 -11.72 21.29 11.65
N MET A 332 -11.22 20.06 11.58
CA MET A 332 -12.00 18.83 11.43
C MET A 332 -11.87 17.94 12.67
N LYS A 333 -12.83 17.05 12.85
CA LYS A 333 -12.80 16.07 13.95
C LYS A 333 -11.60 15.12 13.79
N PRO A 334 -10.75 14.97 14.82
CA PRO A 334 -9.67 13.98 14.78
C PRO A 334 -10.20 12.55 14.70
N ASP A 335 -9.55 11.72 13.89
CA ASP A 335 -9.88 10.30 13.72
C ASP A 335 -9.11 9.40 14.70
N ASP A 336 -9.41 8.10 14.66
CA ASP A 336 -8.73 7.11 15.50
C ASP A 336 -7.23 7.00 15.24
N VAL A 337 -6.76 7.36 14.05
CA VAL A 337 -5.35 7.27 13.68
C VAL A 337 -4.55 8.33 14.43
N ILE A 338 -5.07 9.55 14.53
CA ILE A 338 -4.45 10.65 15.26
C ILE A 338 -4.35 10.35 16.75
N TRP A 339 -5.45 9.93 17.38
CA TRP A 339 -5.44 9.59 18.81
C TRP A 339 -4.50 8.42 19.11
N ARG A 340 -4.45 7.43 18.22
CA ARG A 340 -3.51 6.31 18.29
C ARG A 340 -2.06 6.75 18.23
N ALA A 341 -1.73 7.70 17.34
CA ALA A 341 -0.37 8.23 17.23
C ALA A 341 0.06 8.92 18.54
N LEU A 342 -0.81 9.77 19.11
CA LEU A 342 -0.56 10.44 20.39
C LEU A 342 -0.39 9.45 21.56
N LEU A 343 -1.32 8.52 21.74
CA LEU A 343 -1.23 7.51 22.81
C LEU A 343 0.00 6.62 22.65
N SER A 344 0.37 6.29 21.40
CA SER A 344 1.62 5.58 21.12
C SER A 344 2.84 6.41 21.49
N ALA A 345 2.82 7.72 21.26
CA ALA A 345 3.91 8.63 21.64
C ALA A 345 4.02 8.75 23.17
N CYS A 346 2.90 8.91 23.88
CA CYS A 346 2.87 8.89 25.36
C CYS A 346 3.45 7.59 25.91
N ARG A 347 3.14 6.44 25.31
CA ARG A 347 3.72 5.14 25.69
C ARG A 347 5.24 5.12 25.49
N VAL A 348 5.73 5.60 24.34
CA VAL A 348 7.17 5.60 24.00
C VAL A 348 7.95 6.50 24.95
N HIS A 349 7.39 7.64 25.35
CA HIS A 349 8.04 8.62 26.22
C HIS A 349 7.69 8.47 27.70
N GLY A 350 6.82 7.52 28.06
CA GLY A 350 6.43 7.24 29.45
C GLY A 350 5.51 8.29 30.09
N ASP A 351 4.83 9.12 29.30
CA ASP A 351 3.92 10.17 29.82
C ASP A 351 2.50 9.63 30.01
N ALA A 352 2.30 8.93 31.13
CA ALA A 352 0.99 8.38 31.50
C ALA A 352 -0.07 9.47 31.75
N TRP A 353 0.34 10.60 32.31
CA TRP A 353 -0.57 11.69 32.70
C TRP A 353 -1.21 12.34 31.47
N LEU A 354 -0.43 12.63 30.43
CA LEU A 354 -0.99 13.13 29.19
C LEU A 354 -1.87 12.08 28.48
N GLY A 355 -1.48 10.80 28.58
CA GLY A 355 -2.30 9.69 28.10
C GLY A 355 -3.71 9.69 28.72
N GLU A 356 -3.82 9.87 30.03
CA GLU A 356 -5.11 9.98 30.73
C GLU A 356 -5.92 11.21 30.29
N ARG A 357 -5.27 12.36 30.10
CA ARG A 357 -5.93 13.58 29.61
C ARG A 357 -6.49 13.43 28.20
N ILE A 358 -5.75 12.80 27.30
CA ILE A 358 -6.22 12.50 25.94
C ILE A 358 -7.48 11.63 26.02
N MET A 359 -7.51 10.64 26.90
CA MET A 359 -8.66 9.75 27.07
C MET A 359 -9.88 10.44 27.64
N ASP A 360 -9.72 11.27 28.68
CA ASP A 360 -10.82 12.08 29.23
C ASP A 360 -11.39 13.03 28.16
N TYR A 361 -10.52 13.62 27.34
CA TYR A 361 -10.93 14.44 26.22
C TYR A 361 -11.74 13.65 25.16
N ILE A 362 -11.27 12.46 24.77
CA ILE A 362 -11.99 11.57 23.84
C ILE A 362 -13.35 11.17 24.41
N ALA A 363 -13.42 10.82 25.69
CA ALA A 363 -14.66 10.42 26.36
C ALA A 363 -15.72 11.54 26.35
N ARG A 364 -15.29 12.80 26.51
CA ARG A 364 -16.16 13.99 26.46
C ARG A 364 -16.73 14.29 25.07
N LEU A 365 -16.09 13.83 23.99
CA LEU A 365 -16.51 14.11 22.60
C LEU A 365 -17.67 13.22 22.07
N LYS A 366 -18.25 12.33 22.92
CA LYS A 366 -19.31 11.29 22.72
C LYS A 366 -18.82 9.84 22.54
N PRO A 367 -19.60 8.84 23.02
CA PRO A 367 -19.29 7.41 22.91
C PRO A 367 -19.43 6.94 21.46
N ILE A 368 -18.32 6.69 20.78
CA ILE A 368 -18.31 6.21 19.40
C ILE A 368 -17.87 4.76 19.36
N SER A 369 -18.48 4.05 18.43
CA SER A 369 -18.30 2.66 18.01
C SER A 369 -16.88 2.31 17.51
N ASN A 370 -15.83 2.69 18.21
CA ASN A 370 -14.45 2.50 17.73
C ASN A 370 -13.76 1.33 18.42
N SER A 371 -13.92 0.14 17.83
CA SER A 371 -13.28 -1.11 18.26
C SER A 371 -11.75 -1.04 18.27
N GLY A 372 -11.14 -0.10 17.53
CA GLY A 372 -9.69 0.12 17.46
C GLY A 372 -9.10 0.90 18.62
N GLY A 373 -9.80 1.90 19.17
CA GLY A 373 -9.31 2.73 20.28
C GLY A 373 -9.16 1.95 21.59
N HIS A 374 -10.08 1.01 21.84
CA HIS A 374 -10.04 0.13 23.00
C HIS A 374 -8.83 -0.83 23.00
N VAL A 375 -8.38 -1.30 21.84
CA VAL A 375 -7.18 -2.16 21.75
C VAL A 375 -5.93 -1.41 22.21
N LEU A 376 -5.77 -0.16 21.77
CA LEU A 376 -4.60 0.65 22.11
C LEU A 376 -4.62 1.12 23.56
N LEU A 377 -5.80 1.41 24.08
CA LEU A 377 -6.00 1.71 25.49
C LEU A 377 -5.67 0.49 26.37
N SER A 378 -6.14 -0.70 25.99
CA SER A 378 -5.78 -1.96 26.64
C SER A 378 -4.26 -2.18 26.63
N ASN A 379 -3.59 -1.90 25.50
CA ASN A 379 -2.13 -2.03 25.39
C ASN A 379 -1.36 -0.97 26.19
N LEU A 380 -1.87 0.27 26.29
CA LEU A 380 -1.30 1.32 27.12
C LEU A 380 -1.40 0.95 28.61
N TYR A 381 -2.57 0.55 29.09
CA TYR A 381 -2.75 0.08 30.47
C TYR A 381 -1.90 -1.15 30.79
N ALA A 382 -1.78 -2.08 29.85
CA ALA A 382 -0.89 -3.23 29.99
C ALA A 382 0.59 -2.79 30.09
N SER A 383 1.02 -1.80 29.30
CA SER A 383 2.39 -1.26 29.36
C SER A 383 2.70 -0.52 30.66
N LEU A 384 1.67 -0.01 31.33
CA LEU A 384 1.76 0.71 32.62
C LEU A 384 1.45 -0.20 33.83
N GLY A 385 1.22 -1.51 33.62
CA GLY A 385 0.92 -2.46 34.70
C GLY A 385 -0.47 -2.31 35.36
N GLN A 386 -1.38 -1.55 34.74
CA GLN A 386 -2.72 -1.27 35.28
C GLN A 386 -3.75 -2.32 34.82
N TRP A 387 -3.65 -3.54 35.35
CA TRP A 387 -4.40 -4.71 34.88
C TRP A 387 -5.94 -4.64 35.08
N GLU A 388 -6.42 -3.92 36.09
CA GLU A 388 -7.86 -3.72 36.32
C GLU A 388 -8.51 -2.93 35.17
N ASN A 389 -7.82 -1.91 34.67
CA ASN A 389 -8.26 -1.10 33.55
C ASN A 389 -8.20 -1.86 32.21
N VAL A 390 -7.19 -2.75 32.05
CA VAL A 390 -7.10 -3.68 30.90
C VAL A 390 -8.33 -4.59 30.83
N ALA A 391 -8.72 -5.17 31.97
CA ALA A 391 -9.87 -6.07 32.05
C ALA A 391 -11.19 -5.36 31.70
N GLY A 392 -11.38 -4.13 32.19
CA GLY A 392 -12.55 -3.30 31.86
C GLY A 392 -12.67 -3.00 30.37
N VAL A 393 -11.56 -2.67 29.71
CA VAL A 393 -11.54 -2.33 28.27
C VAL A 393 -11.75 -3.56 27.39
N ARG A 394 -11.15 -4.72 27.75
CA ARG A 394 -11.34 -5.97 26.99
C ARG A 394 -12.75 -6.54 27.14
N LYS A 395 -13.41 -6.35 28.29
CA LYS A 395 -14.83 -6.73 28.48
C LYS A 395 -15.75 -5.99 27.49
N LEU A 396 -15.50 -4.69 27.27
CA LEU A 396 -16.21 -3.88 26.27
C LEU A 396 -15.90 -4.29 24.81
N MET A 397 -14.78 -4.97 24.56
CA MET A 397 -14.40 -5.47 23.24
C MET A 397 -15.06 -6.81 22.88
N ASN A 398 -15.34 -7.67 23.87
CA ASN A 398 -15.92 -9.01 23.64
C ASN A 398 -17.44 -8.99 23.32
N GLU A 399 -18.11 -7.85 23.51
CA GLU A 399 -19.54 -7.69 23.18
C GLU A 399 -19.80 -7.32 21.71
N ARG A 400 -18.74 -7.18 20.89
CA ARG A 400 -18.85 -6.83 19.46
C ARG A 400 -17.93 -7.73 18.64
N GLY A 401 -18.51 -8.72 17.97
CA GLY A 401 -17.80 -9.65 17.10
C GLY A 401 -16.87 -8.92 16.13
N LYS A 402 -15.60 -9.35 16.10
CA LYS A 402 -14.57 -8.82 15.20
C LYS A 402 -14.42 -9.75 13.99
N GLU A 403 -14.62 -9.23 12.80
CA GLU A 403 -13.90 -9.70 11.62
C GLU A 403 -12.54 -8.99 11.61
N THR A 404 -11.48 -9.69 12.02
CA THR A 404 -10.11 -9.23 11.76
C THR A 404 -9.61 -9.91 10.50
N SER A 405 -9.19 -9.12 9.51
CA SER A 405 -8.46 -9.64 8.36
C SER A 405 -7.21 -10.38 8.84
N PRO A 406 -6.94 -11.61 8.39
CA PRO A 406 -5.76 -12.36 8.81
C PRO A 406 -4.47 -11.63 8.41
N GLY A 407 -3.45 -11.73 9.27
CA GLY A 407 -2.12 -11.23 8.95
C GLY A 407 -1.48 -12.07 7.84
N CYS A 408 -1.09 -11.42 6.75
CA CYS A 408 -0.42 -12.04 5.62
C CYS A 408 0.96 -11.41 5.42
N SER A 409 1.91 -12.26 5.03
CA SER A 409 3.26 -11.87 4.62
C SER A 409 3.61 -12.50 3.27
N TRP A 410 4.25 -11.74 2.39
CA TRP A 410 4.69 -12.16 1.07
C TRP A 410 6.20 -12.08 0.96
N ILE A 411 6.79 -13.05 0.26
CA ILE A 411 8.23 -13.11 -0.05
C ILE A 411 8.42 -13.59 -1.49
N GLU A 412 9.32 -12.94 -2.23
CA GLU A 412 9.74 -13.40 -3.56
C GLU A 412 11.00 -14.24 -3.46
N VAL A 413 10.97 -15.46 -3.99
CA VAL A 413 12.14 -16.33 -4.13
C VAL A 413 12.13 -16.95 -5.52
N GLY A 414 13.26 -16.85 -6.23
CA GLY A 414 13.39 -17.43 -7.58
C GLY A 414 12.40 -16.86 -8.60
N GLY A 415 11.94 -15.61 -8.41
CA GLY A 415 10.93 -14.97 -9.27
C GLY A 415 9.49 -15.41 -9.01
N VAL A 416 9.23 -16.18 -7.95
CA VAL A 416 7.87 -16.58 -7.52
C VAL A 416 7.53 -15.91 -6.20
N VAL A 417 6.33 -15.34 -6.09
CA VAL A 417 5.81 -14.74 -4.85
C VAL A 417 5.07 -15.79 -4.03
N HIS A 418 5.54 -16.01 -2.80
CA HIS A 418 4.93 -16.92 -1.83
C HIS A 418 4.16 -16.12 -0.77
N GLU A 419 2.93 -16.52 -0.49
CA GLU A 419 2.08 -15.94 0.55
C GLU A 419 2.04 -16.84 1.78
N PHE A 420 2.16 -16.25 2.97
CA PHE A 420 2.04 -16.91 4.26
C PHE A 420 0.94 -16.27 5.10
N ARG A 421 0.10 -17.08 5.73
CA ARG A 421 -0.99 -16.67 6.63
C ARG A 421 -0.78 -17.18 8.05
N ILE A 422 -1.48 -16.60 9.02
CA ILE A 422 -1.54 -17.17 10.38
C ILE A 422 -2.26 -18.52 10.28
N ASP A 423 -1.62 -19.58 10.76
CA ASP A 423 -2.06 -20.99 10.63
C ASP A 423 -2.06 -21.54 9.20
N ASP A 424 -1.14 -21.06 8.35
CA ASP A 424 -0.96 -21.56 7.00
C ASP A 424 -0.69 -23.07 6.97
N GLN A 425 -1.52 -23.82 6.23
CA GLN A 425 -1.36 -25.24 5.92
C GLN A 425 -1.23 -25.47 4.40
N LEU A 426 -1.28 -24.40 3.61
CA LEU A 426 -1.45 -24.46 2.15
C LEU A 426 -0.10 -24.45 1.42
N HIS A 427 0.97 -23.98 2.07
CA HIS A 427 2.29 -24.01 1.46
C HIS A 427 2.83 -25.45 1.34
N HIS A 428 3.25 -25.86 0.14
CA HIS A 428 3.73 -27.23 -0.14
C HIS A 428 4.91 -27.68 0.74
N GLN A 429 5.74 -26.74 1.23
CA GLN A 429 6.87 -26.96 2.14
C GLN A 429 6.60 -26.55 3.61
N ILE A 430 5.34 -26.45 4.01
CA ILE A 430 5.00 -25.89 5.33
C ILE A 430 5.62 -26.66 6.50
N VAL A 431 5.76 -27.98 6.36
CA VAL A 431 6.35 -28.85 7.39
C VAL A 431 7.84 -28.53 7.59
N GLU A 432 8.60 -28.41 6.50
CA GLU A 432 10.01 -28.04 6.56
C GLU A 432 10.19 -26.61 7.09
N ILE A 433 9.32 -25.68 6.67
CA ILE A 433 9.33 -24.28 7.13
C ILE A 433 9.10 -24.20 8.64
N HIS A 434 8.11 -24.92 9.18
CA HIS A 434 7.89 -24.96 10.62
C HIS A 434 9.07 -25.57 11.37
N CYS A 435 9.69 -26.62 10.82
CA CYS A 435 10.88 -27.22 11.41
C CYS A 435 12.03 -26.23 11.48
N LYS A 436 12.30 -25.54 10.37
CA LYS A 436 13.33 -24.51 10.30
C LYS A 436 13.03 -23.34 11.22
N LEU A 437 11.78 -22.90 11.30
CA LEU A 437 11.37 -21.81 12.18
C LEU A 437 11.66 -22.14 13.64
N ARG A 438 11.36 -23.37 14.09
CA ARG A 438 11.69 -23.82 15.45
C ARG A 438 13.20 -23.81 15.71
N GLU A 439 14.02 -24.25 14.75
CA GLU A 439 15.48 -24.17 14.83
C GLU A 439 15.94 -22.71 14.97
N ILE A 440 15.45 -21.82 14.10
CA ILE A 440 15.80 -20.40 14.06
C ILE A 440 15.46 -19.71 15.38
N LEU A 441 14.23 -19.90 15.88
CA LEU A 441 13.79 -19.24 17.13
C LEU A 441 14.56 -19.76 18.35
N ARG A 442 14.88 -21.06 18.40
CA ARG A 442 15.73 -21.62 19.46
C ARG A 442 17.12 -21.00 19.44
N ARG A 443 17.75 -20.91 18.27
CA ARG A 443 19.07 -20.28 18.13
C ARG A 443 19.02 -18.78 18.42
N ALA A 444 17.97 -18.08 17.98
CA ALA A 444 17.77 -16.67 18.28
C ALA A 444 17.60 -16.42 19.78
N ALA A 445 16.97 -17.34 20.53
CA ALA A 445 16.85 -17.25 21.98
C ALA A 445 18.19 -17.48 22.70
N ILE A 446 18.95 -18.49 22.30
CA ILE A 446 20.22 -18.88 22.95
C ILE A 446 21.37 -17.94 22.58
N GLU A 447 21.55 -17.68 21.29
CA GLU A 447 22.71 -16.96 20.74
C GLU A 447 22.39 -15.47 20.46
N GLY A 448 21.13 -15.16 20.17
CA GLY A 448 20.67 -13.83 19.73
C GLY A 448 19.99 -12.97 20.79
N GLY A 449 19.78 -13.50 22.01
CA GLY A 449 19.12 -12.82 23.12
C GLY A 449 17.64 -12.50 22.90
N TYR A 450 16.96 -13.22 22.00
CA TYR A 450 15.52 -13.06 21.77
C TYR A 450 14.70 -13.71 22.88
N VAL A 451 13.75 -12.95 23.43
CA VAL A 451 12.76 -13.44 24.40
C VAL A 451 11.38 -13.16 23.83
N ALA A 452 10.54 -14.19 23.73
CA ALA A 452 9.19 -14.07 23.21
C ALA A 452 8.35 -13.14 24.09
N ASN A 453 7.69 -12.14 23.49
CA ASN A 453 6.80 -11.25 24.23
C ASN A 453 5.38 -11.83 24.27
N VAL A 454 5.11 -12.59 25.32
CA VAL A 454 3.85 -13.30 25.55
C VAL A 454 2.72 -12.38 26.06
N LYS A 455 3.04 -11.13 26.43
CA LYS A 455 2.12 -10.19 27.10
C LYS A 455 0.96 -9.69 26.22
N GLU A 456 1.03 -9.90 24.90
CA GLU A 456 0.00 -9.45 23.94
C GLU A 456 -1.03 -10.54 23.59
N VAL A 457 -0.86 -11.79 24.06
CA VAL A 457 -1.72 -12.94 23.74
C VAL A 457 -2.92 -13.03 24.70
N SER A 458 -4.01 -13.68 24.28
CA SER A 458 -5.19 -13.93 25.14
C SER A 458 -4.80 -14.62 26.44
N PHE A 459 -5.35 -14.17 27.57
CA PHE A 459 -5.01 -14.70 28.91
C PHE A 459 -5.45 -16.15 29.11
N ASP A 460 -6.44 -16.62 28.34
CA ASP A 460 -7.06 -17.95 28.47
C ASP A 460 -6.17 -19.11 27.98
N LEU A 461 -5.04 -18.79 27.32
CA LEU A 461 -4.07 -19.77 26.83
C LEU A 461 -2.98 -20.04 27.88
N ILE A 462 -2.53 -21.29 27.98
CA ILE A 462 -1.38 -21.67 28.81
C ILE A 462 -0.13 -20.98 28.27
N GLU A 463 0.88 -20.71 29.13
CA GLU A 463 2.09 -19.97 28.74
C GLU A 463 2.81 -20.57 27.52
N GLU A 464 2.85 -21.90 27.42
CA GLU A 464 3.34 -22.66 26.26
C GLU A 464 2.49 -22.45 24.98
N GLU A 465 1.16 -22.39 25.11
CA GLU A 465 0.25 -22.13 23.99
C GLU A 465 0.33 -20.67 23.51
N LYS A 466 0.59 -19.75 24.43
CA LYS A 466 0.82 -18.33 24.11
C LYS A 466 2.15 -18.13 23.38
N GLU A 467 3.22 -18.80 23.81
CA GLU A 467 4.50 -18.82 23.09
C GLU A 467 4.34 -19.43 21.69
N GLN A 468 3.57 -20.50 21.56
CA GLN A 468 3.30 -21.15 20.29
C GLN A 468 2.50 -20.24 19.34
N ALA A 469 1.47 -19.53 19.83
CA ALA A 469 0.70 -18.58 19.05
C ALA A 469 1.55 -17.42 18.50
N VAL A 470 2.48 -16.89 19.31
CA VAL A 470 3.40 -15.80 18.92
C VAL A 470 4.51 -16.29 17.99
N SER A 471 4.89 -17.57 18.09
CA SER A 471 5.92 -18.17 17.24
C SER A 471 5.48 -18.30 15.77
N LEU A 472 4.18 -18.43 15.50
CA LEU A 472 3.61 -18.76 14.18
C LEU A 472 3.11 -17.54 13.39
N HIS A 473 3.65 -16.35 13.68
CA HIS A 473 3.32 -15.17 12.88
C HIS A 473 3.80 -15.33 11.42
N SER A 474 2.98 -14.84 10.48
CA SER A 474 3.23 -14.92 9.03
C SER A 474 4.62 -14.41 8.62
N GLU A 475 5.12 -13.39 9.32
CA GLU A 475 6.44 -12.81 9.09
C GLU A 475 7.55 -13.81 9.40
N LYS A 476 7.41 -14.57 10.50
CA LYS A 476 8.41 -15.54 10.95
C LYS A 476 8.45 -16.74 10.01
N LEU A 477 7.29 -17.18 9.51
CA LEU A 477 7.20 -18.22 8.48
C LEU A 477 7.90 -17.78 7.19
N ALA A 478 7.63 -16.55 6.72
CA ALA A 478 8.29 -15.99 5.55
C ALA A 478 9.81 -15.86 5.72
N ILE A 479 10.31 -15.48 6.92
CA ILE A 479 11.75 -15.43 7.21
C ILE A 479 12.36 -16.84 7.17
N ALA A 480 11.70 -17.83 7.78
CA ALA A 480 12.19 -19.20 7.79
C ALA A 480 12.31 -19.76 6.37
N PHE A 481 11.27 -19.56 5.55
CA PHE A 481 11.31 -19.90 4.13
C PHE A 481 12.43 -19.16 3.38
N GLY A 482 12.55 -17.85 3.59
CA GLY A 482 13.62 -17.04 2.98
C GLY A 482 15.02 -17.55 3.32
N LEU A 483 15.26 -17.97 4.57
CA LEU A 483 16.55 -18.53 4.99
C LEU A 483 16.83 -19.93 4.42
N MET A 484 15.79 -20.73 4.15
CA MET A 484 15.94 -22.05 3.52
C MET A 484 16.23 -21.94 2.03
N SER A 485 15.55 -21.01 1.36
CA SER A 485 15.43 -21.02 -0.09
C SER A 485 16.37 -20.02 -0.79
N THR A 486 17.21 -19.30 -0.05
CA THR A 486 18.13 -18.30 -0.62
C THR A 486 19.57 -18.46 -0.14
N GLU A 487 20.53 -18.07 -0.98
CA GLU A 487 21.98 -18.21 -0.71
C GLU A 487 22.48 -17.37 0.46
N ALA A 488 23.51 -17.87 1.16
CA ALA A 488 24.13 -17.18 2.28
C ALA A 488 24.60 -15.76 1.89
N GLY A 489 24.17 -14.76 2.67
CA GLY A 489 24.49 -13.34 2.42
C GLY A 489 23.50 -12.61 1.52
N SER A 490 22.52 -13.29 0.90
CA SER A 490 21.44 -12.59 0.20
C SER A 490 20.49 -11.88 1.18
N ALA A 491 19.96 -10.74 0.76
CA ALA A 491 18.96 -10.00 1.52
C ALA A 491 17.57 -10.66 1.38
N ILE A 492 16.86 -10.83 2.50
CA ILE A 492 15.50 -11.37 2.56
C ILE A 492 14.53 -10.19 2.59
N ARG A 493 13.56 -10.17 1.67
CA ARG A 493 12.55 -9.10 1.55
C ARG A 493 11.16 -9.67 1.82
N ILE A 494 10.46 -9.07 2.77
CA ILE A 494 9.12 -9.51 3.17
C ILE A 494 8.21 -8.30 3.19
N VAL A 495 7.09 -8.40 2.48
CA VAL A 495 6.00 -7.41 2.56
C VAL A 495 4.86 -7.98 3.38
N LYS A 496 4.16 -7.15 4.14
CA LYS A 496 3.02 -7.58 4.96
C LYS A 496 1.88 -6.57 4.96
N ASN A 497 0.65 -7.06 5.20
CA ASN A 497 -0.56 -6.21 5.22
C ASN A 497 -0.79 -5.51 6.57
N LEU A 498 -0.23 -6.03 7.66
CA LEU A 498 -0.38 -5.47 9.02
C LEU A 498 0.90 -4.80 9.54
N ARG A 499 0.82 -4.04 10.64
CA ARG A 499 2.02 -3.49 11.31
C ARG A 499 2.75 -4.61 12.05
N THR A 500 4.09 -4.62 12.00
CA THR A 500 4.92 -5.58 12.76
C THR A 500 4.74 -5.36 14.26
N CYS A 501 4.33 -6.41 14.98
CA CYS A 501 4.26 -6.40 16.43
C CYS A 501 5.67 -6.35 17.04
N GLU A 502 5.78 -5.92 18.30
CA GLU A 502 7.07 -5.76 18.99
C GLU A 502 7.83 -7.08 19.10
N ASP A 503 7.10 -8.20 19.21
CA ASP A 503 7.70 -9.53 19.24
C ASP A 503 8.37 -9.90 17.91
N CYS A 504 7.63 -9.82 16.78
CA CYS A 504 8.20 -10.07 15.45
C CYS A 504 9.39 -9.16 15.19
N HIS A 505 9.31 -7.89 15.58
CA HIS A 505 10.38 -6.92 15.43
C HIS A 505 11.66 -7.34 16.19
N SER A 506 11.50 -7.79 17.43
CA SER A 506 12.61 -8.29 18.24
C SER A 506 13.20 -9.57 17.66
N ALA A 507 12.36 -10.50 17.18
CA ALA A 507 12.78 -11.73 16.52
C ALA A 507 13.58 -11.43 15.24
N ILE A 508 13.07 -10.56 14.35
CA ILE A 508 13.75 -10.16 13.11
C ILE A 508 15.15 -9.63 13.40
N LYS A 509 15.29 -8.74 14.40
CA LYS A 509 16.60 -8.19 14.78
C LYS A 509 17.57 -9.24 15.29
N ALA A 510 17.09 -10.22 16.07
CA ALA A 510 17.93 -11.30 16.56
C ALA A 510 18.36 -12.23 15.41
N ILE A 511 17.42 -12.59 14.53
CA ILE A 511 17.68 -13.47 13.38
C ILE A 511 18.65 -12.80 12.38
N SER A 512 18.45 -11.52 12.07
CA SER A 512 19.34 -10.77 11.17
C SER A 512 20.79 -10.76 11.68
N ARG A 513 21.00 -10.55 12.99
CA ARG A 513 22.31 -10.62 13.63
C ARG A 513 22.89 -12.03 13.62
N LEU A 514 22.08 -13.02 14.00
CA LEU A 514 22.47 -14.42 14.07
C LEU A 514 22.97 -14.98 12.74
N TYR A 515 22.27 -14.67 11.65
CA TYR A 515 22.60 -15.19 10.32
C TYR A 515 23.45 -14.22 9.48
N GLY A 516 23.78 -13.04 10.00
CA GLY A 516 24.54 -12.01 9.28
C GLY A 516 23.88 -11.56 7.98
N ARG A 517 22.54 -11.55 7.93
CA ARG A 517 21.75 -11.23 6.74
C ARG A 517 20.91 -9.97 6.91
N GLU A 518 20.81 -9.19 5.84
CA GLU A 518 19.87 -8.09 5.76
C GLU A 518 18.44 -8.63 5.60
N ILE A 519 17.57 -8.36 6.57
CA ILE A 519 16.14 -8.72 6.52
C ILE A 519 15.33 -7.44 6.46
N ILE A 520 14.68 -7.21 5.32
CA ILE A 520 13.84 -6.04 5.06
C ILE A 520 12.39 -6.47 5.22
N VAL A 521 11.70 -5.92 6.23
CA VAL A 521 10.28 -6.16 6.45
C VAL A 521 9.52 -4.85 6.29
N SER A 522 8.64 -4.80 5.29
CA SER A 522 7.83 -3.64 4.97
C SER A 522 6.35 -3.92 5.15
N SER A 523 5.64 -3.01 5.79
CA SER A 523 4.19 -3.00 5.69
C SER A 523 3.79 -2.33 4.37
N SER A 524 2.71 -2.79 3.73
CA SER A 524 2.12 -2.16 2.55
C SER A 524 1.80 -0.66 2.73
N THR A 525 1.81 -0.19 3.99
CA THR A 525 1.67 1.22 4.37
C THR A 525 2.96 1.90 4.86
N ILE A 526 4.02 1.18 5.29
CA ILE A 526 5.28 1.75 5.82
C ILE A 526 6.44 0.71 5.72
N LEU A 527 7.53 0.98 4.96
CA LEU A 527 8.80 0.24 5.14
C LEU A 527 9.45 0.64 6.47
N LYS A 528 9.90 -0.32 7.28
CA LYS A 528 10.90 -0.09 8.33
C LYS A 528 12.25 -0.61 7.81
N HIS A 529 13.24 0.26 7.66
CA HIS A 529 14.62 -0.15 7.42
C HIS A 529 15.33 -0.47 8.74
N HIS A 530 15.85 -1.69 8.87
CA HIS A 530 16.78 -2.06 9.94
C HIS A 530 18.19 -2.16 9.37
N ARG A 531 18.89 -1.02 9.38
CA ARG A 531 20.33 -0.97 9.15
C ARG A 531 20.93 -0.11 10.26
N GLU A 532 21.50 -0.74 11.28
CA GLU A 532 22.36 -0.01 12.22
C GLU A 532 23.76 0.15 11.61
N PRO A 533 24.40 1.31 11.75
CA PRO A 533 25.81 1.47 11.39
C PRO A 533 26.66 0.54 12.28
N PRO A 534 27.81 0.04 11.79
CA PRO A 534 28.73 -0.72 12.63
C PRO A 534 29.11 0.14 13.84
N LEU A 535 28.91 -0.43 15.03
CA LEU A 535 29.40 0.15 16.29
C LEU A 535 30.89 0.48 16.11
N LYS A 536 31.23 1.77 16.14
CA LYS A 536 32.62 2.18 16.35
C LYS A 536 33.05 1.64 17.73
N PRO A 537 34.22 1.00 17.85
CA PRO A 537 34.73 0.57 19.14
C PRO A 537 35.28 1.80 19.87
N SER A 538 34.42 2.49 20.60
CA SER A 538 34.84 3.54 21.51
C SER A 538 33.89 3.57 22.69
N PHE A 539 33.89 2.52 23.52
CA PHE A 539 33.47 2.51 24.93
C PHE A 539 33.69 1.09 25.50
N MET A 540 34.96 0.65 25.49
CA MET A 540 35.44 -0.46 26.33
C MET A 540 36.88 -0.17 26.73
N LEU A 541 37.08 0.88 27.54
CA LEU A 541 38.35 1.07 28.25
C LEU A 541 38.24 1.72 29.64
N ASP A 542 37.08 2.26 30.05
CA ASP A 542 36.96 2.93 31.36
C ASP A 542 36.31 2.10 32.48
N GLN A 543 36.17 0.78 32.33
CA GLN A 543 35.74 -0.10 33.43
C GLN A 543 36.75 -1.19 33.81
N ALA A 544 37.94 -1.19 33.22
CA ALA A 544 39.03 -2.10 33.61
C ALA A 544 40.06 -1.47 34.57
N GLN A 545 39.89 -0.21 34.98
CA GLN A 545 40.82 0.49 35.90
C GLN A 545 40.30 0.68 37.34
N ALA A 546 39.10 0.19 37.67
CA ALA A 546 38.55 0.27 39.04
C ALA A 546 38.68 -1.04 39.86
N ALA A 547 39.30 -2.08 39.29
CA ALA A 547 39.45 -3.40 39.95
C ALA A 547 40.92 -3.84 40.17
N SER A 548 41.88 -2.90 40.10
CA SER A 548 43.31 -3.16 40.35
C SER A 548 43.94 -2.27 41.43
N SER A 549 43.13 -1.53 42.20
CA SER A 549 43.61 -0.67 43.30
C SER A 549 43.44 -1.27 44.70
N SER A 550 43.34 -2.59 44.82
CA SER A 550 43.31 -3.27 46.13
C SER A 550 43.95 -4.65 46.06
N LEU A 551 45.28 -4.72 45.93
CA LEU A 551 46.14 -5.82 46.37
C LEU A 551 47.58 -5.53 45.94
N GLY A 552 48.54 -5.55 46.86
CA GLY A 552 49.95 -5.77 46.53
C GLY A 552 50.89 -4.59 46.76
N SER A 553 51.07 -4.20 48.02
CA SER A 553 52.33 -3.63 48.50
C SER A 553 53.47 -4.64 48.37
N GLY A 554 54.58 -4.21 47.77
CA GLY A 554 55.93 -4.76 48.02
C GLY A 554 56.44 -5.80 47.03
N LEU A 555 57.35 -5.39 46.14
CA LEU A 555 58.76 -5.80 46.12
C LEU A 555 59.42 -5.36 44.80
N ASN A 556 60.50 -4.58 44.94
CA ASN A 556 61.49 -4.34 43.89
C ASN A 556 62.12 -5.65 43.42
N VAL A 557 62.57 -5.70 42.17
CA VAL A 557 63.97 -5.97 41.72
C VAL A 557 64.02 -6.14 40.19
N ASP A 558 64.89 -5.33 39.56
CA ASP A 558 65.73 -5.48 38.36
C ASP A 558 65.22 -6.27 37.13
N GLU A 559 65.10 -5.64 35.95
CA GLU A 559 66.15 -5.31 34.96
C GLU A 559 66.66 -6.50 34.12
N ASN A 560 66.53 -6.33 32.80
CA ASN A 560 67.27 -6.93 31.67
C ASN A 560 66.79 -8.21 30.93
N ALA A 561 66.95 -8.07 29.60
CA ALA A 561 67.16 -9.06 28.54
C ALA A 561 65.92 -9.66 27.82
N ILE A 562 65.60 -9.33 26.56
CA ILE A 562 66.29 -9.61 25.26
C ILE A 562 65.82 -10.95 24.64
N TYR A 563 65.14 -10.84 23.48
CA TYR A 563 64.95 -11.81 22.37
C TYR A 563 64.21 -13.13 22.70
N THR A 564 63.12 -13.48 22.02
CA THR A 564 63.05 -13.86 20.60
C THR A 564 61.60 -13.87 20.12
#